data_AF-A0A7U8G9I9-F1
#
_entry.id   AF-A0A7U8G9I9-F1
#
_cell.length_a   1.000
_cell.length_b   1.000
_cell.length_c   1.000
_cell.angle_alpha   90.00
_cell.angle_beta   90.00
_cell.angle_gamma   90.00
#
_symmetry.space_group_name_H-M   'P 1'
#
loop_
_entity.id
_entity.type
_entity.pdbx_description
1 polymer ?
#
loop_
_entity_poly.entity_id
_entity_poly.type
_entity_poly.pdbx_seq_one_letter_code
_entity_poly.pdbx_strand_id
1 'polypeptide(L)'
;MNLEMIKNLQTSLKALENQLINHQQNRAVVENLEERIASLKAQNDFNLLQGIKKNLELLSGAFCDKKGLGKLNLMLHNAKVPPKYYDIFYQMLAVNA
;
A
#
# COMPACT_ATOMS: atom_id res chain seq x y z
N MET A 1 41.35 47.49 -7.79
CA MET A 1 40.49 46.32 -8.07
C MET A 1 40.07 46.40 -9.54
N ASN A 2 40.41 45.40 -10.37
CA ASN A 2 40.22 45.45 -11.82
C ASN A 2 38.75 45.16 -12.18
N LEU A 3 38.16 45.94 -13.10
CA LEU A 3 36.81 45.77 -13.66
C LEU A 3 36.54 44.33 -14.15
N GLU A 4 37.56 43.69 -14.70
CA GLU A 4 37.49 42.30 -15.17
C GLU A 4 37.31 41.30 -14.02
N MET A 5 37.94 41.57 -12.88
CA MET A 5 37.80 40.78 -11.66
C MET A 5 36.38 40.89 -11.09
N ILE A 6 35.77 42.08 -11.17
CA ILE A 6 34.38 42.32 -10.75
C ILE A 6 33.39 41.57 -11.64
N LYS A 7 33.58 41.59 -12.96
CA LYS A 7 32.74 40.82 -13.91
C LYS A 7 32.83 39.31 -13.70
N ASN A 8 34.04 38.81 -13.41
CA ASN A 8 34.25 37.40 -13.12
C ASN A 8 33.55 37.00 -11.82
N LEU A 9 33.63 37.83 -10.77
CA LEU A 9 32.90 37.62 -9.51
C LEU A 9 31.39 37.59 -9.70
N GLN A 10 30.84 38.51 -10.50
CA GLN A 10 29.39 38.54 -10.80
C GLN A 10 28.93 37.27 -11.52
N THR A 11 29.72 36.78 -12.48
CA THR A 11 29.42 35.53 -13.20
C THR A 11 29.41 34.34 -12.25
N SER A 12 30.44 34.22 -11.39
CA SER A 12 30.54 33.14 -10.41
C SER A 12 29.41 33.17 -9.38
N LEU A 13 29.01 34.36 -8.91
CA LEU A 13 27.87 34.53 -7.99
C LEU A 13 26.57 34.06 -8.63
N LYS A 14 26.33 34.40 -9.89
CA LYS A 14 25.11 33.99 -10.60
C LYS A 14 25.09 32.48 -10.87
N ALA A 15 26.24 31.87 -11.13
CA ALA A 15 26.35 30.42 -11.25
C ALA A 15 26.03 29.73 -9.91
N LEU A 16 26.53 30.28 -8.80
CA LEU A 16 26.26 29.76 -7.45
C LEU A 16 24.78 29.90 -7.06
N GLU A 17 24.15 31.03 -7.39
CA GLU A 17 22.72 31.25 -7.17
C GLU A 17 21.88 30.20 -7.91
N ASN A 18 22.17 29.95 -9.18
CA ASN A 18 21.49 28.91 -9.96
C ASN A 18 21.68 27.51 -9.37
N GLN A 19 22.89 27.18 -8.89
CA GLN A 19 23.15 25.89 -8.23
C GLN A 19 22.33 25.74 -6.94
N LEU A 20 22.21 26.82 -6.15
CA LEU A 20 21.40 26.85 -4.94
C LEU A 20 19.91 26.65 -5.24
N ILE A 21 19.38 27.35 -6.24
CA ILE A 21 17.97 27.21 -6.66
C ILE A 21 17.70 25.76 -7.09
N ASN A 22 18.56 25.19 -7.93
CA ASN A 22 18.41 23.81 -8.39
C ASN A 22 18.46 22.82 -7.23
N HIS A 23 19.38 23.01 -6.28
CA HIS A 23 19.47 22.16 -5.10
C HIS A 23 18.21 22.24 -4.22
N GLN A 24 17.67 23.45 -4.01
CA GLN A 24 16.42 23.64 -3.27
C GLN A 24 15.22 22.98 -3.95
N GLN A 25 15.11 23.11 -5.28
CA GLN A 25 14.07 22.44 -6.07
C GLN A 25 14.17 20.92 -5.97
N ASN A 26 15.38 20.37 -6.15
CA ASN A 26 15.61 18.93 -6.03
C ASN A 26 15.26 18.42 -4.63
N ARG A 27 15.60 19.17 -3.58
CA ARG A 27 15.25 18.83 -2.21
C ARG A 27 13.73 18.75 -2.00
N ALA A 28 12.98 19.72 -2.52
CA ALA A 28 11.52 19.71 -2.44
C ALA A 28 10.91 18.48 -3.18
N VAL A 29 11.49 18.09 -4.31
CA VAL A 29 11.07 16.87 -5.03
C VAL A 29 11.35 15.61 -4.20
N VAL A 30 12.52 15.51 -3.58
CA VAL A 30 12.88 14.38 -2.71
C VAL A 30 11.94 14.29 -1.50
N GLU A 31 11.69 15.40 -0.80
CA GLU A 31 10.76 15.44 0.34
C GLU A 31 9.35 14.98 -0.08
N ASN A 32 8.86 15.41 -1.25
CA ASN A 32 7.57 14.94 -1.78
C ASN A 32 7.56 13.43 -2.07
N LEU A 33 8.66 12.88 -2.60
CA LEU A 33 8.76 11.44 -2.87
C LEU A 33 8.77 10.63 -1.56
N GLU A 34 9.45 11.12 -0.52
CA GLU A 34 9.48 10.48 0.79
C GLU A 34 8.08 10.41 1.42
N GLU A 35 7.30 11.50 1.35
CA GLU A 35 5.91 11.53 1.80
C GLU A 35 5.04 10.51 1.05
N ARG A 36 5.18 10.44 -0.28
CA ARG A 36 4.44 9.46 -1.10
C ARG A 36 4.82 8.03 -0.78
N ILE A 37 6.11 7.74 -0.56
CA ILE A 37 6.59 6.43 -0.13
C ILE A 37 6.01 6.07 1.24
N ALA A 38 5.99 7.00 2.19
CA ALA A 38 5.40 6.78 3.51
C ALA A 38 3.90 6.46 3.41
N SER A 39 3.16 7.21 2.60
CA SER A 39 1.74 6.95 2.35
C SER A 39 1.51 5.57 1.71
N LEU A 40 2.33 5.17 0.74
CA LEU A 40 2.22 3.86 0.09
C LEU A 40 2.50 2.71 1.07
N LYS A 41 3.51 2.86 1.93
CA LYS A 41 3.80 1.88 2.99
C LYS A 41 2.62 1.73 3.95
N ALA A 42 2.08 2.85 4.45
CA ALA A 42 0.93 2.82 5.36
C ALA A 42 -0.31 2.16 4.74
N GLN A 43 -0.58 2.41 3.45
CA GLN A 43 -1.67 1.74 2.73
C GLN A 43 -1.42 0.23 2.58
N ASN A 44 -0.18 -0.18 2.27
CA ASN A 44 0.17 -1.58 2.16
C ASN A 44 0.02 -2.32 3.49
N ASP A 45 0.51 -1.71 4.58
CA ASP A 45 0.39 -2.26 5.93
C ASP A 45 -1.08 -2.39 6.35
N PHE A 46 -1.90 -1.38 6.06
CA PHE A 46 -3.33 -1.45 6.30
C PHE A 46 -4.01 -2.58 5.50
N ASN A 47 -3.69 -2.73 4.21
CA ASN A 47 -4.22 -3.80 3.37
C ASN A 47 -3.82 -5.19 3.89
N LEU A 48 -2.58 -5.34 4.34
CA LEU A 48 -2.09 -6.58 4.97
C LEU A 48 -2.88 -6.90 6.23
N LEU A 49 -3.07 -5.91 7.12
CA LEU A 49 -3.84 -6.09 8.35
C LEU A 49 -5.30 -6.48 8.08
N GLN A 50 -5.94 -5.86 7.08
CA GLN A 50 -7.29 -6.24 6.66
C GLN A 50 -7.37 -7.68 6.13
N GLY A 51 -6.36 -8.10 5.35
CA GLY A 51 -6.25 -9.49 4.88
C GLY A 51 -6.09 -10.49 6.04
N ILE A 52 -5.22 -10.18 7.00
CA ILE A 52 -5.03 -11.00 8.20
C ILE A 52 -6.32 -11.09 9.01
N LYS A 53 -6.98 -9.96 9.25
CA LYS A 53 -8.26 -9.90 9.98
C LYS A 53 -9.32 -10.79 9.32
N LYS A 54 -9.49 -10.68 8.00
CA LYS A 54 -10.44 -11.50 7.25
C LYS A 54 -10.15 -13.01 7.36
N ASN A 55 -8.88 -13.39 7.31
CA ASN A 55 -8.48 -14.79 7.47
C ASN A 55 -8.75 -15.29 8.90
N LEU A 56 -8.51 -14.47 9.91
CA LEU A 56 -8.82 -14.80 11.30
C LEU A 56 -10.33 -14.97 11.52
N GLU A 57 -11.16 -14.10 10.92
CA GLU A 57 -12.62 -14.24 10.96
C GLU A 57 -13.09 -15.55 10.30
N LEU A 58 -12.52 -15.93 9.16
CA LEU A 58 -12.81 -17.20 8.49
C LEU A 58 -12.42 -18.42 9.35
N LEU A 59 -11.22 -18.39 9.95
CA LEU A 59 -10.76 -19.45 10.84
C LEU A 59 -11.62 -19.55 12.09
N SER A 60 -11.93 -18.42 12.74
CA SER A 60 -12.80 -18.37 13.91
C SER A 60 -14.20 -18.90 13.58
N GLY A 61 -14.75 -18.51 12.43
CA GLY A 61 -16.02 -19.03 11.94
C GLY A 61 -15.97 -20.55 11.72
N ALA A 62 -14.89 -21.08 11.16
CA ALA A 62 -14.72 -22.52 10.96
C ALA A 62 -14.58 -23.31 12.27
N PHE A 63 -13.86 -22.78 13.27
CA PHE A 63 -13.65 -23.45 14.54
C PHE A 63 -14.88 -23.41 15.46
N CYS A 64 -15.63 -22.31 15.45
CA CYS A 64 -16.79 -22.13 16.33
C CYS A 64 -18.10 -22.69 15.76
N ASP A 65 -18.09 -23.19 14.52
CA ASP A 65 -19.32 -23.57 13.84
C ASP A 65 -19.73 -25.04 14.06
N LYS A 66 -20.86 -25.19 14.77
CA LYS A 66 -21.51 -26.48 15.03
C LYS A 66 -22.22 -27.06 13.80
N LYS A 67 -22.56 -26.24 12.79
CA LYS A 67 -23.34 -26.63 11.61
C LYS A 67 -22.48 -26.88 10.36
N GLY A 68 -21.16 -26.66 10.42
CA GLY A 68 -20.21 -26.93 9.35
C GLY A 68 -20.15 -25.92 8.20
N LEU A 69 -21.01 -24.90 8.17
CA LEU A 69 -20.99 -23.76 7.26
C LEU A 69 -19.69 -22.95 7.31
N GLY A 70 -19.14 -22.67 8.50
CA GLY A 70 -17.86 -21.99 8.69
C GLY A 70 -16.71 -22.82 8.12
N LYS A 71 -16.72 -24.14 8.32
CA LYS A 71 -15.76 -25.06 7.73
C LYS A 71 -15.87 -25.08 6.21
N LEU A 72 -17.09 -25.09 5.67
CA LEU A 72 -17.33 -24.99 4.23
C LEU A 72 -16.80 -23.67 3.67
N ASN A 73 -17.08 -22.53 4.32
CA ASN A 73 -16.59 -21.21 3.92
C ASN A 73 -15.06 -21.17 3.87
N LEU A 74 -14.39 -21.74 4.87
CA LEU A 74 -12.94 -21.85 4.89
C LEU A 74 -12.42 -22.73 3.74
N MET A 75 -13.06 -23.86 3.47
CA MET A 75 -12.67 -24.75 2.36
C MET A 75 -12.83 -24.07 1.00
N LEU A 76 -13.96 -23.40 0.77
CA LEU A 76 -14.22 -22.67 -0.48
C LEU A 76 -13.27 -21.48 -0.63
N HIS A 77 -12.92 -20.81 0.46
CA HIS A 77 -11.93 -19.74 0.46
C HIS A 77 -10.54 -20.27 0.07
N ASN A 78 -10.10 -21.37 0.69
CA ASN A 78 -8.82 -22.02 0.38
C ASN A 78 -8.76 -22.55 -1.05
N ALA A 79 -9.88 -23.05 -1.57
CA ALA A 79 -10.01 -23.48 -2.97
C ALA A 79 -10.06 -22.30 -3.97
N LYS A 80 -9.98 -21.05 -3.49
CA LYS A 80 -10.08 -19.82 -4.30
C LYS A 80 -11.39 -19.72 -5.09
N VAL A 81 -12.47 -20.31 -4.57
CA VAL A 81 -13.80 -20.17 -5.14
C VAL A 81 -14.28 -18.73 -4.89
N PRO A 82 -14.73 -17.98 -5.90
CA PRO A 82 -15.30 -16.66 -5.69
C PRO A 82 -16.56 -16.72 -4.82
N PRO A 83 -16.73 -15.81 -3.82
CA PRO A 83 -17.88 -15.83 -2.90
C PRO A 83 -19.25 -15.84 -3.59
N LYS A 84 -19.36 -15.21 -4.77
CA LYS A 84 -20.59 -15.21 -5.58
C LYS A 84 -21.08 -16.60 -6.01
N TYR A 85 -20.26 -17.65 -5.86
CA TYR A 85 -20.62 -19.02 -6.16
C TYR A 85 -20.84 -19.88 -4.91
N TYR A 86 -20.72 -19.33 -3.70
CA TYR A 86 -20.84 -20.10 -2.46
C TYR A 86 -22.26 -20.69 -2.28
N ASP A 87 -23.28 -20.00 -2.79
CA ASP A 87 -24.68 -20.43 -2.72
C ASP A 87 -24.91 -21.83 -3.33
N ILE A 88 -24.16 -22.19 -4.38
CA ILE A 88 -24.22 -23.52 -5.00
C ILE A 88 -23.87 -24.61 -3.97
N PHE A 89 -22.86 -24.35 -3.13
CA PHE A 89 -22.37 -25.29 -2.13
C PHE A 89 -23.23 -25.27 -0.87
N TYR A 90 -23.81 -24.13 -0.51
CA TYR A 90 -24.77 -24.05 0.59
C TYR A 90 -26.02 -24.88 0.33
N GLN A 91 -26.51 -24.87 -0.91
CA GLN A 91 -27.65 -25.71 -1.32
C GLN A 91 -27.33 -27.20 -1.20
N MET A 92 -26.11 -27.63 -1.55
CA MET A 92 -25.69 -29.03 -1.39
C MET A 92 -25.54 -29.45 0.07
N LEU A 93 -25.13 -28.53 0.95
CA LEU A 93 -25.04 -28.79 2.38
C LEU A 93 -26.42 -28.91 3.03
N ALA A 94 -27.39 -28.06 2.62
CA ALA A 94 -28.74 -28.05 3.15
C ALA A 94 -29.62 -29.25 2.72
N VAL A 95 -29.27 -29.91 1.62
CA VAL A 95 -29.97 -31.12 1.14
C VAL A 95 -29.51 -32.39 1.89
N ASN A 96 -28.33 -32.36 2.52
CA ASN A 96 -27.72 -33.50 3.21
C ASN A 96 -27.62 -33.33 4.75
N ALA A 97 -28.23 -32.28 5.31
CA ALA A 97 -28.27 -31.97 6.74
C ALA A 97 -29.61 -32.34 7.36
#